data_AF-A0AAV6B4R0-F1
#
_entry.id   AF-A0AAV6B4R0-F1
#
_cell.length_a   1.000
_cell.length_b   1.000
_cell.length_c   1.000
_cell.angle_alpha   90.00
_cell.angle_beta   90.00
_cell.angle_gamma   90.00
#
_symmetry.space_group_name_H-M   'P 1'
#
loop_
_entity.id
_entity.type
_entity.pdbx_description
1 polymer ?
#
loop_
_entity_poly.entity_id
_entity_poly.type
_entity_poly.pdbx_seq_one_letter_code
_entity_poly.pdbx_strand_id
1 'polypeptide(L)'
;MTTIASRTRVAAIEPRIVLVPRPDGGATIALLLGLLLTWLIAGGNTPSGFMRSVAIGTGLSLIASVLIEVRKGSLTALLRADLVALGALYYLIFLEFLFPQAAFDEMISTKEFLNRGILCSLCAFAAIAVGRHFVRSRSTHWSLVERGAPPGILLILFSISAFCGYFHMLLAVDFDPLEMVRFFLEPRFDAPWQRGQYGDAKALLSEVGSMIYLIPPLAGVILGRRNLYSVFGRVLVFAVLLFTLFYGFCTGTRNVIGAYLLAFLVAYFYATGASWRNSLIPALLAVALMGASTYFGPNFRNIGIKDYWSGRTNSDEQSSQERFFVDYNFYVLSVLTHLFPDSFDYVEGKAPLWLLVRPVPRALWPDKPDGSDV
;
A
#
# COMPACT_ATOMS: atom_id res chain seq x y z
N MET A 1 -44.00 11.51 40.31
CA MET A 1 -43.47 11.23 38.96
C MET A 1 -42.19 12.04 38.79
N THR A 2 -41.04 11.41 39.08
CA THR A 2 -39.74 12.07 39.16
C THR A 2 -38.90 11.55 38.01
N THR A 3 -38.82 12.35 36.95
CA THR A 3 -38.12 11.99 35.70
C THR A 3 -36.61 12.09 35.95
N ILE A 4 -35.96 10.95 36.18
CA ILE A 4 -34.51 10.84 36.30
C ILE A 4 -33.91 11.00 34.90
N ALA A 5 -33.62 12.26 34.53
CA ALA A 5 -32.79 12.56 33.37
C ALA A 5 -31.32 12.32 33.75
N SER A 6 -30.87 11.06 33.68
CA SER A 6 -29.45 10.72 33.75
C SER A 6 -28.75 11.17 32.47
N ARG A 7 -28.43 12.47 32.39
CA ARG A 7 -27.42 12.98 31.46
C ARG A 7 -26.09 12.38 31.86
N THR A 8 -25.76 11.23 31.27
CA THR A 8 -24.40 10.70 31.24
C THR A 8 -23.55 11.77 30.56
N ARG A 9 -22.84 12.59 31.36
CA ARG A 9 -21.77 13.43 30.85
C ARG A 9 -20.75 12.48 30.25
N VAL A 10 -20.82 12.26 28.94
CA VAL A 10 -19.71 11.72 28.17
C VAL A 10 -18.57 12.69 28.43
N ALA A 11 -17.65 12.31 29.31
CA ALA A 11 -16.47 13.10 29.58
C ALA A 11 -15.85 13.42 28.22
N ALA A 12 -15.78 14.71 27.89
CA ALA A 12 -15.15 15.15 26.67
C ALA A 12 -13.74 14.58 26.71
N ILE A 13 -13.47 13.61 25.82
CA ILE A 13 -12.13 13.07 25.66
C ILE A 13 -11.33 14.25 25.12
N GLU A 14 -10.57 14.92 26.00
CA GLU A 14 -9.67 15.97 25.58
C GLU A 14 -8.79 15.39 24.47
N PRO A 15 -8.76 16.00 23.29
CA PRO A 15 -7.92 15.53 22.21
C PRO A 15 -6.48 15.62 22.70
N ARG A 16 -5.88 14.48 23.07
CA ARG A 16 -4.44 14.42 23.28
C ARG A 16 -3.82 14.87 21.97
N ILE A 17 -3.17 16.03 22.01
CA ILE A 17 -2.34 16.50 20.91
C ILE A 17 -1.22 15.47 20.76
N VAL A 18 -1.39 14.55 19.82
CA VAL A 18 -0.36 13.59 19.48
C VAL A 18 0.69 14.37 18.70
N LEU A 19 1.72 14.82 19.40
CA LEU A 19 2.91 15.37 18.76
C LEU A 19 3.43 14.33 17.78
N VAL A 20 3.47 14.68 16.49
CA VAL A 20 4.04 13.81 15.46
C VAL A 20 5.51 13.57 15.83
N PRO A 21 5.93 12.32 16.07
CA PRO A 21 7.31 12.04 16.46
C PRO A 21 8.26 12.50 15.37
N ARG A 22 9.32 13.22 15.77
CA ARG A 22 10.35 13.70 14.84
C ARG A 22 11.28 12.56 14.41
N PRO A 23 11.87 12.60 13.20
CA PRO A 23 12.94 11.68 12.81
C PRO A 23 14.11 11.73 13.78
N ASP A 24 14.58 10.55 14.19
CA ASP A 24 15.81 10.45 14.97
C ASP A 24 17.04 10.57 14.05
N GLY A 25 17.95 11.49 14.40
CA GLY A 25 19.21 11.66 13.68
C GLY A 25 20.09 10.40 13.74
N GLY A 26 20.13 9.74 14.90
CA GLY A 26 20.89 8.50 15.09
C GLY A 26 20.40 7.35 14.22
N ALA A 27 19.07 7.16 14.14
CA ALA A 27 18.46 6.19 13.23
C ALA A 27 18.84 6.45 11.76
N THR A 28 18.83 7.73 11.36
CA THR A 28 19.21 8.14 10.01
C THR A 28 20.67 7.84 9.71
N ILE A 29 21.58 8.20 10.62
CA ILE A 29 23.00 7.92 10.48
C ILE A 29 23.24 6.42 10.40
N ALA A 30 22.58 5.63 11.25
CA ALA A 30 22.69 4.16 11.21
C ALA A 30 22.22 3.59 9.87
N LEU A 31 21.11 4.09 9.31
CA LEU A 31 20.65 3.69 7.98
C LEU A 31 21.69 4.06 6.92
N LEU A 32 22.15 5.32 6.86
CA LEU A 32 23.09 5.79 5.85
C LEU A 32 24.44 5.04 5.89
N LEU A 33 24.99 4.83 7.09
CA LEU A 33 26.21 4.03 7.25
C LEU A 33 25.98 2.58 6.82
N GLY A 34 24.84 2.01 7.16
CA GLY A 34 24.47 0.65 6.74
C GLY A 34 24.32 0.52 5.22
N LEU A 35 23.72 1.50 4.55
CA LEU A 35 23.62 1.55 3.08
C LEU A 35 25.00 1.66 2.43
N LEU A 36 25.89 2.50 2.97
CA LEU A 36 27.27 2.64 2.50
C LEU A 36 28.06 1.35 2.66
N LEU A 37 27.98 0.72 3.85
CA LEU A 37 28.63 -0.57 4.09
C LEU A 37 28.08 -1.66 3.18
N THR A 38 26.77 -1.66 2.95
CA THR A 38 26.12 -2.57 2.00
C THR A 38 26.69 -2.39 0.60
N TRP A 39 26.82 -1.15 0.12
CA TRP A 39 27.43 -0.87 -1.18
C TRP A 39 28.89 -1.37 -1.29
N LEU A 40 29.69 -1.18 -0.24
CA LEU A 40 31.11 -1.54 -0.25
C LEU A 40 31.36 -3.06 -0.14
N ILE A 41 30.49 -3.77 0.57
CA ILE A 41 30.69 -5.19 0.93
C ILE A 41 29.87 -6.12 0.02
N ALA A 42 28.80 -5.62 -0.61
CA ALA A 42 27.94 -6.43 -1.46
C ALA A 42 28.76 -7.17 -2.52
N GLY A 43 28.44 -8.45 -2.70
CA GLY A 43 29.14 -9.33 -3.62
C GLY A 43 28.34 -10.58 -3.92
N GLY A 44 28.68 -11.26 -5.01
CA GLY A 44 28.01 -12.48 -5.43
C GLY A 44 28.60 -13.03 -6.73
N ASN A 45 28.55 -14.36 -6.85
CA ASN A 45 28.98 -15.06 -8.07
C ASN A 45 27.91 -15.00 -9.17
N THR A 46 26.65 -14.78 -8.80
CA THR A 46 25.51 -14.62 -9.71
C THR A 46 24.82 -13.26 -9.48
N PRO A 47 24.10 -12.70 -10.47
CA PRO A 47 23.26 -11.52 -10.31
C PRO A 47 22.32 -11.58 -9.10
N SER A 48 21.60 -12.68 -8.94
CA SER A 48 20.67 -12.94 -7.84
C SER A 48 21.39 -13.02 -6.49
N GLY A 49 22.57 -13.65 -6.45
CA GLY A 49 23.42 -13.72 -5.26
C GLY A 49 23.94 -12.35 -4.83
N PHE A 50 24.33 -11.52 -5.81
CA PHE A 50 24.76 -10.15 -5.56
C PHE A 50 23.59 -9.32 -5.02
N MET A 51 22.42 -9.38 -5.65
CA MET A 51 21.21 -8.70 -5.18
C MET A 51 20.74 -9.18 -3.80
N ARG A 52 20.89 -10.47 -3.50
CA ARG A 52 20.61 -11.01 -2.16
C ARG A 52 21.50 -10.37 -1.10
N SER A 53 22.79 -10.17 -1.39
CA SER A 53 23.70 -9.50 -0.45
C SER A 53 23.29 -8.05 -0.19
N VAL A 54 22.89 -7.32 -1.24
CA VAL A 54 22.37 -5.94 -1.14
C VAL A 54 21.06 -5.90 -0.35
N ALA A 55 20.14 -6.82 -0.63
CA ALA A 55 18.86 -6.93 0.06
C ALA A 55 19.06 -7.17 1.56
N ILE A 56 19.92 -8.12 1.94
CA ILE A 56 20.23 -8.40 3.34
C ILE A 56 20.85 -7.17 4.02
N GLY A 57 21.88 -6.56 3.41
CA GLY A 57 22.56 -5.39 3.99
C GLY A 57 21.60 -4.21 4.17
N THR A 58 20.81 -3.89 3.15
CA THR A 58 19.80 -2.83 3.19
C THR A 58 18.72 -3.12 4.23
N GLY A 59 18.24 -4.37 4.29
CA GLY A 59 17.21 -4.80 5.24
C GLY A 59 17.67 -4.71 6.68
N LEU A 60 18.89 -5.17 6.99
CA LEU A 60 19.49 -5.05 8.31
C LEU A 60 19.68 -3.58 8.71
N SER A 61 20.12 -2.73 7.77
CA SER A 61 20.28 -1.29 7.98
C SER A 61 18.95 -0.62 8.31
N LEU A 62 17.89 -0.98 7.59
CA LEU A 62 16.53 -0.49 7.84
C LEU A 62 16.00 -0.96 9.18
N ILE A 63 16.16 -2.24 9.52
CA ILE A 63 15.77 -2.80 10.83
C ILE A 63 16.50 -2.08 11.96
N ALA A 64 17.82 -1.86 11.85
CA ALA A 64 18.60 -1.15 12.86
C ALA A 64 18.07 0.29 13.06
N SER A 65 17.83 1.02 11.98
CA SER A 65 17.22 2.35 12.02
C SER A 65 15.86 2.34 12.70
N VAL A 66 14.98 1.40 12.32
CA VAL A 66 13.65 1.23 12.90
C VAL A 66 13.72 0.90 14.40
N LEU A 67 14.63 0.01 14.82
CA LEU A 67 14.82 -0.33 16.23
C LEU A 67 15.29 0.88 17.06
N ILE A 68 16.13 1.75 16.51
CA ILE A 68 16.54 3.01 17.17
C ILE A 68 15.34 3.95 17.32
N GLU A 69 14.51 4.10 16.28
CA GLU A 69 13.28 4.91 16.31
C GLU A 69 12.29 4.38 17.36
N VAL A 70 12.09 3.05 17.43
CA VAL A 70 11.18 2.43 18.41
C VAL A 70 11.69 2.54 19.84
N ARG A 71 13.01 2.51 20.07
CA ARG A 71 13.57 2.67 21.42
C ARG A 71 13.40 4.09 21.97
N LYS A 72 13.46 5.10 21.09
CA LYS A 72 13.36 6.51 21.47
C LYS A 72 11.94 7.07 21.38
N GLY A 73 11.11 6.49 20.52
CA GLY A 73 9.73 6.91 20.28
C GLY A 73 8.69 5.91 20.78
N SER A 74 7.42 6.29 20.65
CA SER A 74 6.29 5.37 20.78
C SER A 74 6.13 4.52 19.51
N LEU A 75 5.40 3.40 19.60
CA LEU A 75 5.05 2.58 18.41
C LEU A 75 4.37 3.38 17.29
N THR A 76 3.73 4.51 17.61
CA THR A 76 3.19 5.44 16.61
C THR A 76 4.27 6.01 15.68
N ALA A 77 5.53 6.06 16.10
CA ALA A 77 6.64 6.49 15.25
C ALA A 77 6.82 5.57 14.03
N LEU A 78 6.48 4.28 14.15
CA LEU A 78 6.53 3.32 13.04
C LEU A 78 5.53 3.65 11.92
N LEU A 79 4.47 4.39 12.25
CA LEU A 79 3.40 4.75 11.31
C LEU A 79 3.70 6.04 10.56
N ARG A 80 4.87 6.64 10.77
CA ARG A 80 5.29 7.80 10.03
C ARG A 80 5.42 7.44 8.55
N ALA A 81 4.89 8.32 7.69
CA ALA A 81 4.85 8.11 6.26
C ALA A 81 6.24 7.83 5.66
N ASP A 82 7.32 8.41 6.22
CA ASP A 82 8.69 8.18 5.75
C ASP A 82 9.17 6.74 6.03
N LEU A 83 8.92 6.20 7.23
CA LEU A 83 9.32 4.81 7.55
C LEU A 83 8.48 3.80 6.77
N VAL A 84 7.20 4.10 6.59
CA VAL A 84 6.30 3.30 5.74
C VAL A 84 6.77 3.33 4.30
N ALA A 85 7.19 4.48 3.77
CA ALA A 85 7.73 4.61 2.42
C ALA A 85 9.05 3.83 2.26
N LEU A 86 9.96 3.90 3.23
CA LEU A 86 11.21 3.10 3.23
C LEU A 86 10.91 1.60 3.25
N GLY A 87 9.94 1.17 4.08
CA GLY A 87 9.50 -0.22 4.13
C GLY A 87 8.86 -0.69 2.83
N ALA A 88 8.00 0.13 2.22
CA ALA A 88 7.37 -0.15 0.94
C ALA A 88 8.41 -0.22 -0.19
N LEU A 89 9.37 0.72 -0.22
CA LEU A 89 10.47 0.72 -1.18
C LEU A 89 11.31 -0.56 -1.06
N TYR A 90 11.60 -1.00 0.18
CA TYR A 90 12.31 -2.24 0.42
C TYR A 90 11.52 -3.46 -0.03
N TYR A 91 10.23 -3.51 0.30
CA TYR A 91 9.31 -4.56 -0.15
C TYR A 91 9.32 -4.69 -1.68
N LEU A 92 9.19 -3.57 -2.40
CA LEU A 92 9.09 -3.56 -3.85
C LEU A 92 10.39 -3.89 -4.57
N ILE A 93 11.55 -3.47 -4.03
CA ILE A 93 12.83 -3.58 -4.72
C ILE A 93 13.65 -4.79 -4.27
N PHE A 94 13.72 -5.05 -2.96
CA PHE A 94 14.73 -5.94 -2.39
C PHE A 94 14.16 -7.23 -1.79
N LEU A 95 12.90 -7.23 -1.34
CA LEU A 95 12.37 -8.35 -0.57
C LEU A 95 12.36 -9.68 -1.35
N GLU A 96 12.10 -9.65 -2.66
CA GLU A 96 12.11 -10.84 -3.51
C GLU A 96 13.49 -11.52 -3.57
N PHE A 97 14.58 -10.76 -3.43
CA PHE A 97 15.95 -11.28 -3.47
C PHE A 97 16.42 -11.90 -2.16
N LEU A 98 15.60 -11.87 -1.09
CA LEU A 98 15.85 -12.71 0.08
C LEU A 98 15.66 -14.21 -0.23
N PHE A 99 14.97 -14.50 -1.33
CA PHE A 99 14.71 -15.84 -1.83
C PHE A 99 15.52 -16.09 -3.13
N PRO A 100 15.79 -17.34 -3.51
CA PRO A 100 16.49 -17.65 -4.75
C PRO A 100 15.74 -17.11 -5.98
N GLN A 101 16.43 -16.48 -6.93
CA GLN A 101 15.83 -15.92 -8.15
C GLN A 101 16.62 -16.34 -9.41
N ALA A 102 16.57 -17.63 -9.77
CA ALA A 102 17.37 -18.14 -10.90
C ALA A 102 17.03 -17.47 -12.25
N ALA A 103 15.75 -17.14 -12.51
CA ALA A 103 15.37 -16.48 -13.75
C ALA A 103 15.99 -15.07 -13.88
N PHE A 104 16.24 -14.41 -12.75
CA PHE A 104 16.93 -13.12 -12.75
C PHE A 104 18.40 -13.22 -13.21
N ASP A 105 19.04 -14.37 -12.97
CA ASP A 105 20.41 -14.63 -13.44
C ASP A 105 20.48 -14.74 -14.97
N GLU A 106 19.39 -15.17 -15.61
CA GLU A 106 19.28 -15.28 -17.08
C GLU A 106 18.91 -13.93 -17.73
N MET A 107 18.16 -13.07 -17.03
CA MET A 107 17.72 -11.77 -17.53
C MET A 107 18.84 -10.73 -17.60
N ILE A 108 19.92 -10.89 -16.83
CA ILE A 108 20.95 -9.87 -16.67
C ILE A 108 22.32 -10.42 -17.09
N SER A 109 22.84 -9.86 -18.18
CA SER A 109 24.09 -10.31 -18.80
C SER A 109 25.34 -9.72 -18.16
N THR A 110 25.26 -8.57 -17.49
CA THR A 110 26.43 -7.82 -17.03
C THR A 110 26.28 -7.25 -15.62
N LYS A 111 27.38 -7.25 -14.85
CA LYS A 111 27.40 -6.67 -13.48
C LYS A 111 27.25 -5.15 -13.47
N GLU A 112 27.72 -4.45 -14.50
CA GLU A 112 27.59 -3.00 -14.60
C GLU A 112 26.13 -2.54 -14.60
N PHE A 113 25.27 -3.31 -15.27
CA PHE A 113 23.84 -3.10 -15.31
C PHE A 113 23.21 -3.07 -13.90
N LEU A 114 23.63 -4.01 -13.04
CA LEU A 114 23.18 -4.08 -11.65
C LEU A 114 23.68 -2.88 -10.83
N ASN A 115 24.94 -2.49 -11.01
CA ASN A 115 25.57 -1.45 -10.20
C ASN A 115 24.83 -0.11 -10.30
N ARG A 116 24.38 0.29 -11.50
CA ARG A 116 23.60 1.53 -11.67
C ARG A 116 22.25 1.46 -10.96
N GLY A 117 21.52 0.36 -11.13
CA GLY A 117 20.23 0.13 -10.47
C GLY A 117 20.36 0.07 -8.94
N ILE A 118 21.41 -0.58 -8.41
CA ILE A 118 21.71 -0.65 -6.98
C ILE A 118 22.00 0.75 -6.45
N LEU A 119 22.91 1.49 -7.10
CA LEU A 119 23.29 2.83 -6.66
C LEU A 119 22.06 3.75 -6.65
N CYS A 120 21.25 3.74 -7.70
CA CYS A 120 20.01 4.51 -7.77
C CYS A 120 19.05 4.14 -6.63
N SER A 121 18.88 2.85 -6.36
CA SER A 121 18.03 2.37 -5.26
C SER A 121 18.55 2.85 -3.90
N LEU A 122 19.83 2.62 -3.59
CA LEU A 122 20.44 3.04 -2.32
C LEU A 122 20.40 4.56 -2.14
N CYS A 123 20.62 5.33 -3.21
CA CYS A 123 20.45 6.78 -3.23
C CYS A 123 19.00 7.19 -2.93
N ALA A 124 18.00 6.47 -3.44
CA ALA A 124 16.58 6.74 -3.12
C ALA A 124 16.29 6.50 -1.62
N PHE A 125 16.81 5.42 -1.03
CA PHE A 125 16.73 5.20 0.42
C PHE A 125 17.40 6.34 1.20
N ALA A 126 18.61 6.72 0.81
CA ALA A 126 19.35 7.81 1.45
C ALA A 126 18.61 9.14 1.32
N ALA A 127 18.05 9.45 0.14
CA ALA A 127 17.30 10.67 -0.12
C ALA A 127 16.04 10.76 0.76
N ILE A 128 15.27 9.68 0.92
CA ILE A 128 14.11 9.66 1.83
C ILE A 128 14.57 9.81 3.29
N ALA A 129 15.64 9.10 3.68
CA ALA A 129 16.19 9.11 5.03
C ALA A 129 16.73 10.47 5.47
N VAL A 130 17.33 11.24 4.56
CA VAL A 130 17.79 12.61 4.80
C VAL A 130 16.62 13.60 4.65
N GLY A 131 15.82 13.44 3.59
CA GLY A 131 14.69 14.31 3.23
C GLY A 131 13.69 14.52 4.36
N ARG A 132 13.43 13.48 5.16
CA ARG A 132 12.53 13.54 6.32
C ARG A 132 12.93 14.59 7.38
N HIS A 133 14.19 15.01 7.45
CA HIS A 133 14.66 16.06 8.37
C HIS A 133 14.40 17.48 7.87
N PHE A 134 14.21 17.66 6.57
CA PHE A 134 13.93 18.96 5.97
C PHE A 134 12.45 19.33 6.00
N VAL A 135 11.57 18.37 6.30
CA VAL A 135 10.14 18.63 6.46
C VAL A 135 9.94 19.43 7.75
N ARG A 136 9.70 20.74 7.61
CA ARG A 136 9.30 21.58 8.74
C ARG A 136 8.01 21.00 9.32
N SER A 137 8.03 20.74 10.63
CA SER A 137 6.82 20.44 11.40
C SER A 137 5.97 21.72 11.48
N ARG A 138 5.36 22.11 10.36
CA ARG A 138 4.26 23.06 10.36
C ARG A 138 3.02 22.27 10.73
N SER A 139 2.75 22.20 12.03
CA SER A 139 1.40 22.01 12.52
C SER A 139 0.60 23.26 12.14
N THR A 140 0.18 23.36 10.87
CA THR A 140 -0.94 24.23 10.55
C THR A 140 -2.12 23.67 11.34
N HIS A 141 -2.56 24.43 12.34
CA HIS A 141 -3.72 24.11 13.16
C HIS A 141 -4.96 24.13 12.27
N TRP A 142 -5.27 23.00 11.64
CA TRP A 142 -6.54 22.81 10.97
C TRP A 142 -7.58 22.59 12.06
N SER A 143 -8.26 23.65 12.48
CA SER A 143 -9.31 23.62 13.50
C SER A 143 -10.43 22.62 13.19
N LEU A 144 -10.63 22.29 11.90
CA LEU A 144 -11.49 21.23 11.39
C LEU A 144 -11.05 19.81 11.80
N VAL A 145 -9.74 19.57 11.93
CA VAL A 145 -9.17 18.28 12.34
C VAL A 145 -9.23 18.12 13.87
N GLU A 146 -9.10 19.22 14.60
CA GLU A 146 -9.15 19.23 16.08
C GLU A 146 -10.57 19.06 16.63
N ARG A 147 -11.59 19.57 15.91
CA ARG A 147 -12.99 19.26 16.18
C ARG A 147 -13.29 17.84 15.71
N GLY A 148 -12.88 16.86 16.51
CA GLY A 148 -13.07 15.44 16.21
C GLY A 148 -14.48 15.17 15.70
N ALA A 149 -14.58 14.52 14.54
CA ALA A 149 -15.86 14.26 13.91
C ALA A 149 -16.80 13.48 14.86
N PRO A 150 -18.06 13.90 15.03
CA PRO A 150 -19.05 13.16 15.79
C PRO A 150 -19.14 11.70 15.32
N PRO A 151 -19.33 10.72 16.22
CA PRO A 151 -19.43 9.30 15.85
C PRO A 151 -20.46 9.02 14.76
N GLY A 152 -21.62 9.70 14.80
CA GLY A 152 -22.64 9.56 13.77
C GLY A 152 -22.17 9.99 12.37
N ILE A 153 -21.37 11.05 12.26
CA ILE A 153 -20.83 11.53 10.98
C ILE A 153 -19.82 10.52 10.42
N LEU A 154 -18.97 9.94 11.27
CA LEU A 154 -18.01 8.91 10.82
C LEU A 154 -18.72 7.66 10.29
N LEU A 155 -19.82 7.22 10.92
CA LEU A 155 -20.65 6.12 10.40
C LEU A 155 -21.31 6.50 9.08
N ILE A 156 -21.85 7.71 8.94
CA ILE A 156 -22.46 8.18 7.69
C ILE A 156 -21.43 8.20 6.56
N LEU A 157 -20.24 8.78 6.80
CA LEU A 157 -19.15 8.81 5.82
C LEU A 157 -18.71 7.40 5.44
N PHE A 158 -18.62 6.48 6.41
CA PHE A 158 -18.30 5.08 6.17
C PHE A 158 -19.35 4.42 5.26
N SER A 159 -20.63 4.59 5.57
CA SER A 159 -21.73 4.04 4.78
C SER A 159 -21.80 4.63 3.37
N ILE A 160 -21.60 5.95 3.21
CA ILE A 160 -21.52 6.60 1.91
C ILE A 160 -20.33 6.06 1.12
N SER A 161 -19.16 5.95 1.74
CA SER A 161 -17.95 5.42 1.07
C SER A 161 -18.13 3.98 0.62
N ALA A 162 -18.75 3.14 1.45
CA ALA A 162 -19.09 1.76 1.10
C ALA A 162 -20.09 1.69 -0.05
N PHE A 163 -21.19 2.45 0.03
CA PHE A 163 -22.20 2.47 -1.02
C PHE A 163 -21.63 2.99 -2.34
N CYS A 164 -21.05 4.18 -2.35
CA CYS A 164 -20.46 4.79 -3.54
C CYS A 164 -19.30 3.97 -4.11
N GLY A 165 -18.47 3.39 -3.25
CA GLY A 165 -17.36 2.53 -3.64
C GLY A 165 -17.83 1.31 -4.46
N TYR A 166 -18.85 0.60 -3.97
CA TYR A 166 -19.39 -0.59 -4.64
C TYR A 166 -20.49 -0.31 -5.65
N PHE A 167 -20.99 0.93 -5.73
CA PHE A 167 -22.14 1.28 -6.57
C PHE A 167 -21.94 0.88 -8.03
N HIS A 168 -20.78 1.17 -8.61
CA HIS A 168 -20.48 0.84 -10.01
C HIS A 168 -20.41 -0.68 -10.26
N MET A 169 -19.98 -1.46 -9.26
CA MET A 169 -19.94 -2.93 -9.37
C MET A 169 -21.34 -3.51 -9.29
N LEU A 170 -22.14 -3.02 -8.33
CA LEU A 170 -23.55 -3.41 -8.19
C LEU A 170 -24.35 -3.06 -9.45
N LEU A 171 -24.16 -1.86 -10.01
CA LEU A 171 -24.80 -1.45 -11.25
C LEU A 171 -24.46 -2.38 -12.42
N ALA A 172 -23.22 -2.89 -12.48
CA ALA A 172 -22.77 -3.78 -13.56
C ALA A 172 -23.34 -5.20 -13.48
N VAL A 173 -23.94 -5.58 -12.35
CA VAL A 173 -24.60 -6.88 -12.12
C VAL A 173 -26.07 -6.73 -11.74
N ASP A 174 -26.73 -5.65 -12.21
CA ASP A 174 -28.15 -5.37 -11.97
C ASP A 174 -28.55 -5.40 -10.48
N PHE A 175 -27.66 -4.93 -9.61
CA PHE A 175 -27.78 -4.92 -8.15
C PHE A 175 -27.93 -6.31 -7.50
N ASP A 176 -27.47 -7.38 -8.14
CA ASP A 176 -27.34 -8.70 -7.51
C ASP A 176 -26.00 -8.83 -6.75
N PRO A 177 -26.00 -8.76 -5.40
CA PRO A 177 -24.76 -8.86 -4.62
C PRO A 177 -24.13 -10.26 -4.64
N LEU A 178 -24.92 -11.32 -4.88
CA LEU A 178 -24.38 -12.68 -4.97
C LEU A 178 -23.61 -12.84 -6.28
N GLU A 179 -24.15 -12.28 -7.36
CA GLU A 179 -23.49 -12.24 -8.66
C GLU A 179 -22.20 -11.41 -8.61
N MET A 180 -22.22 -10.26 -7.92
CA MET A 180 -21.00 -9.48 -7.67
C MET A 180 -19.91 -10.32 -6.96
N VAL A 181 -20.28 -11.10 -5.94
CA VAL A 181 -19.34 -11.99 -5.23
C VAL A 181 -18.86 -13.13 -6.12
N ARG A 182 -19.72 -13.66 -7.01
CA ARG A 182 -19.32 -14.65 -8.02
C ARG A 182 -18.19 -14.10 -8.89
N PHE A 183 -18.33 -12.89 -9.41
CA PHE A 183 -17.28 -12.22 -10.20
C PHE A 183 -16.01 -11.89 -9.41
N PHE A 184 -16.05 -11.79 -8.08
CA PHE A 184 -14.82 -11.67 -7.28
C PHE A 184 -14.01 -12.97 -7.26
N LEU A 185 -14.62 -14.12 -7.53
CA LEU A 185 -13.97 -15.43 -7.55
C LEU A 185 -13.49 -15.84 -8.95
N GLU A 186 -13.97 -15.15 -9.99
CA GLU A 186 -13.59 -15.34 -11.40
C GLU A 186 -12.25 -14.62 -11.72
N PRO A 187 -11.65 -14.84 -12.90
CA PRO A 187 -10.49 -14.08 -13.34
C PRO A 187 -10.72 -12.58 -13.23
N ARG A 188 -9.74 -11.87 -12.68
CA ARG A 188 -9.88 -10.43 -12.40
C ARG A 188 -10.30 -9.66 -13.64
N PHE A 189 -9.67 -9.95 -14.78
CA PHE A 189 -9.83 -9.19 -16.02
C PHE A 189 -11.15 -9.47 -16.75
N ASP A 190 -11.94 -10.43 -16.27
CA ASP A 190 -13.23 -10.79 -16.87
C ASP A 190 -14.42 -10.11 -16.18
N ALA A 191 -14.17 -9.33 -15.13
CA ALA A 191 -15.24 -8.66 -14.39
C ALA A 191 -15.97 -7.60 -15.25
N PRO A 192 -17.30 -7.48 -15.15
CA PRO A 192 -18.09 -6.60 -16.03
C PRO A 192 -17.87 -5.11 -15.76
N TRP A 193 -17.24 -4.76 -14.64
CA TRP A 193 -16.88 -3.39 -14.26
C TRP A 193 -15.40 -3.06 -14.57
N GLN A 194 -14.71 -3.85 -15.38
CA GLN A 194 -13.35 -3.53 -15.82
C GLN A 194 -13.30 -2.23 -16.63
N ARG A 195 -12.23 -1.47 -16.44
CA ARG A 195 -11.96 -0.26 -17.23
C ARG A 195 -11.34 -0.68 -18.56
N GLY A 196 -11.93 -0.25 -19.68
CA GLY A 196 -11.27 -0.31 -20.99
C GLY A 196 -10.02 0.59 -21.05
N GLN A 197 -9.16 0.37 -22.04
CA GLN A 197 -7.86 1.04 -22.18
C GLN A 197 -7.92 2.58 -22.15
N TYR A 198 -8.97 3.17 -22.71
CA TYR A 198 -9.10 4.62 -22.87
C TYR A 198 -10.15 5.28 -21.96
N GLY A 199 -10.96 4.49 -21.26
CA GLY A 199 -11.94 4.97 -20.27
C GLY A 199 -13.10 5.78 -20.86
N ASP A 200 -14.30 5.18 -20.89
CA ASP A 200 -15.52 5.85 -21.37
C ASP A 200 -16.19 6.70 -20.27
N ALA A 201 -17.40 7.22 -20.50
CA ALA A 201 -18.20 7.85 -19.46
C ALA A 201 -18.41 6.94 -18.22
N LYS A 202 -18.41 5.61 -18.43
CA LYS A 202 -18.40 4.60 -17.35
C LYS A 202 -17.15 4.68 -16.47
N ALA A 203 -16.03 5.22 -16.98
CA ALA A 203 -14.83 5.43 -16.21
C ALA A 203 -15.05 6.45 -15.09
N LEU A 204 -15.89 7.48 -15.27
CA LEU A 204 -16.24 8.42 -14.18
C LEU A 204 -16.89 7.72 -12.99
N LEU A 205 -17.82 6.80 -13.25
CA LEU A 205 -18.43 5.94 -12.22
C LEU A 205 -17.38 5.06 -11.53
N SER A 206 -16.43 4.54 -12.29
CA SER A 206 -15.33 3.77 -11.72
C SER A 206 -14.35 4.62 -10.90
N GLU A 207 -14.25 5.94 -11.13
CA GLU A 207 -13.47 6.85 -10.28
C GLU A 207 -14.16 7.11 -8.94
N VAL A 208 -15.50 7.16 -8.91
CA VAL A 208 -16.26 7.15 -7.64
C VAL A 208 -15.96 5.86 -6.85
N GLY A 209 -15.67 4.76 -7.55
CA GLY A 209 -15.16 3.51 -6.95
C GLY A 209 -13.91 3.68 -6.09
N SER A 210 -13.10 4.74 -6.29
CA SER A 210 -11.95 5.03 -5.42
C SER A 210 -12.33 5.30 -3.96
N MET A 211 -13.61 5.60 -3.68
CA MET A 211 -14.09 5.73 -2.29
C MET A 211 -13.95 4.44 -1.47
N ILE A 212 -13.76 3.27 -2.11
CA ILE A 212 -13.41 2.02 -1.41
C ILE A 212 -12.15 2.20 -0.54
N TYR A 213 -11.17 3.01 -0.98
CA TYR A 213 -9.95 3.28 -0.22
C TYR A 213 -10.18 4.05 1.09
N LEU A 214 -11.36 4.67 1.28
CA LEU A 214 -11.73 5.33 2.54
C LEU A 214 -12.32 4.35 3.56
N ILE A 215 -12.80 3.18 3.13
CA ILE A 215 -13.43 2.19 4.00
C ILE A 215 -12.44 1.69 5.07
N PRO A 216 -11.22 1.20 4.73
CA PRO A 216 -10.29 0.70 5.74
C PRO A 216 -9.87 1.72 6.81
N PRO A 217 -9.47 2.96 6.48
CA PRO A 217 -9.10 3.93 7.52
C PRO A 217 -10.30 4.35 8.37
N LEU A 218 -11.50 4.54 7.79
CA LEU A 218 -12.70 4.86 8.58
C LEU A 218 -13.07 3.71 9.53
N ALA A 219 -13.00 2.46 9.05
CA ALA A 219 -13.17 1.28 9.90
C ALA A 219 -12.14 1.25 11.04
N GLY A 220 -10.88 1.58 10.73
CA GLY A 220 -9.81 1.68 11.73
C GLY A 220 -10.15 2.67 12.85
N VAL A 221 -10.61 3.89 12.50
CA VAL A 221 -11.02 4.89 13.51
C VAL A 221 -12.22 4.40 14.33
N ILE A 222 -13.25 3.86 13.68
CA ILE A 222 -14.50 3.43 14.32
C ILE A 222 -14.24 2.26 15.28
N LEU A 223 -13.54 1.22 14.82
CA LEU A 223 -13.20 0.05 15.62
C LEU A 223 -12.19 0.38 16.72
N GLY A 224 -11.28 1.34 16.47
CA GLY A 224 -10.37 1.83 17.51
C GLY A 224 -11.10 2.59 18.63
N ARG A 225 -12.20 3.29 18.30
CA ARG A 225 -13.06 3.98 19.26
C ARG A 225 -14.36 3.21 19.55
N ARG A 226 -14.30 1.87 19.57
CA ARG A 226 -15.47 0.97 19.68
C ARG A 226 -16.46 1.30 20.80
N ASN A 227 -16.04 1.95 21.88
CA ASN A 227 -16.91 2.30 23.00
C ASN A 227 -17.90 3.43 22.68
N LEU A 228 -17.67 4.20 21.61
CA LEU A 228 -18.53 5.30 21.16
C LEU A 228 -19.65 4.86 20.21
N TYR A 229 -19.67 3.59 19.82
CA TYR A 229 -20.55 3.06 18.79
C TYR A 229 -21.41 1.91 19.32
N SER A 230 -22.63 1.77 18.78
CA SER A 230 -23.52 0.66 19.11
C SER A 230 -22.91 -0.68 18.69
N VAL A 231 -23.36 -1.78 19.30
CA VAL A 231 -22.96 -3.15 18.89
C VAL A 231 -23.25 -3.37 17.40
N PHE A 232 -24.45 -2.99 16.95
CA PHE A 232 -24.85 -3.12 15.55
C PHE A 232 -23.94 -2.36 14.60
N GLY A 233 -23.63 -1.08 14.90
CA GLY A 233 -22.74 -0.28 14.06
C GLY A 233 -21.33 -0.88 13.95
N ARG A 234 -20.82 -1.48 15.04
CA ARG A 234 -19.53 -2.17 15.03
C ARG A 234 -19.54 -3.42 14.17
N VAL A 235 -20.58 -4.24 14.28
CA VAL A 235 -20.73 -5.46 13.47
C VAL A 235 -20.83 -5.11 11.99
N LEU A 236 -21.61 -4.08 11.63
CA LEU A 236 -21.75 -3.63 10.25
C LEU A 236 -20.42 -3.12 9.69
N VAL A 237 -19.70 -2.27 10.42
CA VAL A 237 -18.38 -1.76 10.00
C VAL A 237 -17.38 -2.89 9.83
N PHE A 238 -17.36 -3.85 10.76
CA PHE A 238 -16.48 -5.01 10.67
C PHE A 238 -16.82 -5.90 9.47
N ALA A 239 -18.10 -6.16 9.20
CA ALA A 239 -18.54 -6.96 8.06
C ALA A 239 -18.15 -6.30 6.72
N VAL A 240 -18.38 -4.99 6.57
CA VAL A 240 -18.01 -4.24 5.36
C VAL A 240 -16.50 -4.16 5.20
N LEU A 241 -15.73 -4.01 6.29
CA LEU A 241 -14.27 -4.08 6.26
C LEU A 241 -13.80 -5.46 5.77
N LEU A 242 -14.34 -6.55 6.32
CA LEU A 242 -13.99 -7.90 5.88
C LEU A 242 -14.33 -8.11 4.40
N PHE A 243 -15.50 -7.63 3.97
CA PHE A 243 -15.90 -7.66 2.56
C PHE A 243 -14.92 -6.88 1.66
N THR A 244 -14.43 -5.73 2.15
CA THR A 244 -13.44 -4.91 1.43
C THR A 244 -12.07 -5.56 1.35
N LEU A 245 -11.62 -6.20 2.44
CA LEU A 245 -10.38 -6.97 2.45
C LEU A 245 -10.48 -8.20 1.55
N PHE A 246 -11.62 -8.88 1.55
CA PHE A 246 -11.91 -10.00 0.66
C PHE A 246 -11.85 -9.56 -0.81
N TYR A 247 -12.55 -8.48 -1.17
CA TYR A 247 -12.46 -7.89 -2.50
C TYR A 247 -11.01 -7.54 -2.89
N GLY A 248 -10.28 -6.84 -2.01
CA GLY A 248 -8.89 -6.47 -2.23
C GLY A 248 -7.99 -7.69 -2.48
N PHE A 249 -8.18 -8.76 -1.71
CA PHE A 249 -7.49 -10.04 -1.87
C PHE A 249 -7.82 -10.68 -3.23
N CYS A 250 -9.11 -10.76 -3.57
CA CYS A 250 -9.62 -11.30 -4.83
C CYS A 250 -9.08 -10.59 -6.08
N THR A 251 -8.74 -9.30 -6.00
CA THR A 251 -8.11 -8.60 -7.13
C THR A 251 -6.76 -9.17 -7.55
N GLY A 252 -6.15 -10.03 -6.73
CA GLY A 252 -4.80 -10.56 -6.95
C GLY A 252 -3.71 -9.47 -6.97
N THR A 253 -4.02 -8.26 -6.48
CA THR A 253 -3.10 -7.11 -6.48
C THR A 253 -2.63 -6.79 -5.07
N ARG A 254 -1.36 -7.11 -4.82
CA ARG A 254 -0.70 -6.94 -3.52
C ARG A 254 -0.74 -5.49 -3.03
N ASN A 255 -0.57 -4.53 -3.93
CA ASN A 255 -0.59 -3.11 -3.57
C ASN A 255 -1.96 -2.63 -3.10
N VAL A 256 -3.06 -3.21 -3.61
CA VAL A 256 -4.43 -2.85 -3.20
C VAL A 256 -4.68 -3.32 -1.77
N ILE A 257 -4.42 -4.60 -1.48
CA ILE A 257 -4.59 -5.11 -0.12
C ILE A 257 -3.62 -4.47 0.87
N GLY A 258 -2.37 -4.21 0.44
CA GLY A 258 -1.36 -3.53 1.25
C GLY A 258 -1.81 -2.12 1.65
N ALA A 259 -2.37 -1.36 0.71
CA ALA A 259 -2.94 -0.05 0.98
C ALA A 259 -4.12 -0.12 1.97
N TYR A 260 -5.03 -1.09 1.80
CA TYR A 260 -6.16 -1.27 2.73
C TYR A 260 -5.70 -1.59 4.15
N LEU A 261 -4.81 -2.58 4.29
CA LEU A 261 -4.28 -2.99 5.59
C LEU A 261 -3.51 -1.87 6.27
N LEU A 262 -2.64 -1.19 5.54
CA LEU A 262 -1.86 -0.07 6.07
C LEU A 262 -2.76 1.09 6.51
N ALA A 263 -3.71 1.52 5.67
CA ALA A 263 -4.63 2.62 6.00
C ALA A 263 -5.50 2.27 7.22
N PHE A 264 -5.97 1.02 7.31
CA PHE A 264 -6.68 0.52 8.48
C PHE A 264 -5.80 0.57 9.74
N LEU A 265 -4.59 0.01 9.69
CA LEU A 265 -3.68 -0.06 10.85
C LEU A 265 -3.30 1.33 11.36
N VAL A 266 -2.92 2.24 10.46
CA VAL A 266 -2.56 3.61 10.81
C VAL A 266 -3.72 4.29 11.55
N ALA A 267 -4.92 4.22 10.99
CA ALA A 267 -6.11 4.82 11.59
C ALA A 267 -6.49 4.15 12.92
N TYR A 268 -6.42 2.82 12.99
CA TYR A 268 -6.74 2.04 14.19
C TYR A 268 -5.76 2.32 15.33
N PHE A 269 -4.46 2.35 15.07
CA PHE A 269 -3.45 2.65 16.09
C PHE A 269 -3.52 4.09 16.57
N TYR A 270 -3.79 5.03 15.65
CA TYR A 270 -4.04 6.42 16.03
C TYR A 270 -5.29 6.55 16.94
N ALA A 271 -6.35 5.82 16.62
CA ALA A 271 -7.60 5.84 17.37
C ALA A 271 -7.52 5.14 18.74
N THR A 272 -6.70 4.08 18.88
CA THR A 272 -6.54 3.29 20.10
C THR A 272 -5.39 3.74 21.02
N GLY A 273 -4.52 4.65 20.56
CA GLY A 273 -3.33 5.08 21.29
C GLY A 273 -2.14 4.12 21.21
N ALA A 274 -2.10 3.25 20.19
CA ALA A 274 -0.97 2.40 19.80
C ALA A 274 -0.19 1.71 20.94
N SER A 275 -0.90 1.07 21.89
CA SER A 275 -0.23 0.22 22.89
C SER A 275 0.19 -1.11 22.24
N TRP A 276 1.31 -1.69 22.70
CA TRP A 276 1.80 -2.96 22.13
C TRP A 276 0.75 -4.08 22.20
N ARG A 277 -0.04 -4.13 23.29
CA ARG A 277 -1.11 -5.13 23.49
C ARG A 277 -2.23 -4.99 22.45
N ASN A 278 -2.60 -3.76 22.11
CA ASN A 278 -3.67 -3.49 21.15
C ASN A 278 -3.17 -3.51 19.70
N SER A 279 -1.84 -3.39 19.49
CA SER A 279 -1.24 -3.24 18.17
C SER A 279 -0.69 -4.53 17.59
N LEU A 280 -0.25 -5.47 18.44
CA LEU A 280 0.41 -6.69 18.00
C LEU A 280 -0.51 -7.57 17.14
N ILE A 281 -1.72 -7.86 17.61
CA ILE A 281 -2.64 -8.77 16.91
C ILE A 281 -3.05 -8.21 15.53
N PRO A 282 -3.52 -6.95 15.40
CA PRO A 282 -3.85 -6.39 14.10
C PRO A 282 -2.65 -6.33 13.15
N ALA A 283 -1.45 -5.99 13.67
CA ALA A 283 -0.23 -5.96 12.87
C ALA A 283 0.14 -7.35 12.35
N LEU A 284 0.11 -8.37 13.20
CA LEU A 284 0.38 -9.75 12.80
C LEU A 284 -0.64 -10.25 11.76
N LEU A 285 -1.92 -9.93 11.95
CA LEU A 285 -2.97 -10.30 10.99
C LEU A 285 -2.75 -9.60 9.64
N ALA A 286 -2.39 -8.32 9.64
CA ALA A 286 -2.08 -7.59 8.41
C ALA A 286 -0.84 -8.15 7.71
N VAL A 287 0.22 -8.49 8.44
CA VAL A 287 1.41 -9.15 7.89
C VAL A 287 1.04 -10.52 7.29
N ALA A 288 0.23 -11.32 8.00
CA ALA A 288 -0.23 -12.61 7.51
C ALA A 288 -1.08 -12.48 6.23
N LEU A 289 -2.02 -11.54 6.19
CA LEU A 289 -2.85 -11.28 5.01
C LEU A 289 -2.04 -10.74 3.83
N MET A 290 -1.09 -9.84 4.08
CA MET A 290 -0.18 -9.33 3.05
C MET A 290 0.73 -10.44 2.52
N GLY A 291 1.25 -11.29 3.40
CA GLY A 291 2.04 -12.47 3.02
C GLY A 291 1.23 -13.44 2.17
N ALA A 292 -0.01 -13.76 2.60
CA ALA A 292 -0.92 -14.60 1.85
C ALA A 292 -1.26 -14.00 0.47
N SER A 293 -1.55 -12.70 0.38
CA SER A 293 -1.80 -12.05 -0.90
C SER A 293 -0.55 -12.00 -1.79
N THR A 294 0.64 -11.84 -1.20
CA THR A 294 1.88 -11.86 -1.95
C THR A 294 2.15 -13.24 -2.55
N TYR A 295 1.90 -14.28 -1.78
CA TYR A 295 2.13 -15.67 -2.19
C TYR A 295 1.06 -16.19 -3.16
N PHE A 296 -0.23 -16.05 -2.82
CA PHE A 296 -1.34 -16.62 -3.60
C PHE A 296 -1.87 -15.70 -4.70
N GLY A 297 -1.82 -14.38 -4.49
CA GLY A 297 -2.47 -13.37 -5.33
C GLY A 297 -2.18 -13.47 -6.83
N PRO A 298 -0.90 -13.58 -7.26
CA PRO A 298 -0.58 -13.71 -8.68
C PRO A 298 -1.18 -14.97 -9.30
N ASN A 299 -1.13 -16.09 -8.59
CA ASN A 299 -1.50 -17.40 -9.14
C ASN A 299 -2.98 -17.46 -9.52
N PHE A 300 -3.86 -16.83 -8.74
CA PHE A 300 -5.30 -16.82 -9.06
C PHE A 300 -5.75 -15.57 -9.81
N ARG A 301 -4.91 -14.55 -9.99
CA ARG A 301 -5.31 -13.29 -10.65
C ARG A 301 -5.85 -13.51 -12.06
N ASN A 302 -5.24 -14.43 -12.80
CA ASN A 302 -5.54 -14.69 -14.21
C ASN A 302 -6.56 -15.82 -14.41
N ILE A 303 -6.71 -16.74 -13.46
CA ILE A 303 -7.61 -17.91 -13.57
C ILE A 303 -8.83 -17.85 -12.66
N GLY A 304 -8.82 -16.97 -11.66
CA GLY A 304 -9.83 -16.94 -10.60
C GLY A 304 -9.50 -17.88 -9.44
N ILE A 305 -10.02 -17.54 -8.26
CA ILE A 305 -9.82 -18.32 -7.02
C ILE A 305 -10.48 -19.69 -7.12
N LYS A 306 -11.64 -19.75 -7.77
CA LYS A 306 -12.43 -20.98 -7.94
C LYS A 306 -11.66 -22.03 -8.73
N ASP A 307 -11.10 -21.64 -9.88
CA ASP A 307 -10.33 -22.53 -10.73
C ASP A 307 -8.98 -22.88 -10.08
N TYR A 308 -8.33 -21.92 -9.40
CA TYR A 308 -7.11 -22.19 -8.64
C TYR A 308 -7.30 -23.30 -7.59
N TRP A 309 -8.39 -23.27 -6.81
CA TRP A 309 -8.68 -24.34 -5.83
C TRP A 309 -9.08 -25.67 -6.46
N SER A 310 -9.61 -25.66 -7.69
CA SER A 310 -9.88 -26.89 -8.42
C SER A 310 -8.62 -27.59 -8.94
N GLY A 311 -7.44 -27.00 -8.72
CA GLY A 311 -6.15 -27.53 -9.19
C GLY A 311 -5.81 -27.13 -10.63
N ARG A 312 -6.61 -26.26 -11.25
CA ARG A 312 -6.29 -25.68 -12.55
C ARG A 312 -5.11 -24.74 -12.36
N THR A 313 -4.00 -25.04 -13.01
CA THR A 313 -2.80 -24.21 -12.96
C THR A 313 -2.50 -23.69 -14.37
N ASN A 314 -2.00 -22.46 -14.44
CA ASN A 314 -1.42 -21.95 -15.67
C ASN A 314 -0.15 -22.77 -15.95
N SER A 315 -0.16 -23.52 -17.05
CA SER A 315 0.98 -24.36 -17.50
C SER A 315 2.28 -23.56 -17.66
N ASP A 316 2.18 -22.25 -17.92
CA ASP A 316 3.32 -21.35 -18.13
C ASP A 316 3.87 -20.74 -16.82
N GLU A 317 3.11 -20.77 -15.72
CA GLU A 317 3.52 -20.20 -14.42
C GLU A 317 4.01 -21.27 -13.43
N GLN A 318 3.96 -22.56 -13.81
CA GLN A 318 4.35 -23.68 -12.94
C GLN A 318 5.84 -23.63 -12.54
N SER A 319 6.70 -23.03 -13.37
CA SER A 319 8.12 -22.79 -13.02
C SER A 319 8.32 -21.65 -12.01
N SER A 320 7.31 -20.81 -11.79
CA SER A 320 7.33 -19.68 -10.86
C SER A 320 6.67 -19.99 -9.50
N GLN A 321 6.01 -21.15 -9.39
CA GLN A 321 5.14 -21.53 -8.26
C GLN A 321 5.85 -21.66 -6.90
N GLU A 322 7.18 -21.76 -6.85
CA GLU A 322 7.88 -22.03 -5.60
C GLU A 322 8.52 -20.80 -4.93
N ARG A 323 8.35 -19.58 -5.49
CA ARG A 323 9.19 -18.44 -5.07
C ARG A 323 8.39 -17.18 -4.78
N PHE A 324 8.84 -16.47 -3.74
CA PHE A 324 8.32 -15.15 -3.39
C PHE A 324 8.76 -14.15 -4.46
N PHE A 325 7.87 -13.86 -5.40
CA PHE A 325 8.10 -12.99 -6.56
C PHE A 325 7.45 -11.62 -6.32
N VAL A 326 8.09 -10.47 -6.58
CA VAL A 326 7.49 -9.12 -6.39
C VAL A 326 7.53 -8.29 -7.68
N ASP A 327 7.52 -8.96 -8.83
CA ASP A 327 7.46 -8.37 -10.19
C ASP A 327 8.81 -7.94 -10.80
N TYR A 328 9.96 -8.33 -10.22
CA TYR A 328 11.28 -7.91 -10.71
C TYR A 328 11.40 -6.40 -10.91
N ASN A 329 10.83 -5.60 -10.00
CA ASN A 329 10.90 -4.12 -10.10
C ASN A 329 12.34 -3.61 -10.18
N PHE A 330 13.28 -4.31 -9.56
CA PHE A 330 14.70 -3.98 -9.66
C PHE A 330 15.26 -4.20 -11.07
N TYR A 331 14.82 -5.24 -11.80
CA TYR A 331 15.20 -5.43 -13.20
C TYR A 331 14.75 -4.23 -14.03
N VAL A 332 13.48 -3.84 -13.93
CA VAL A 332 12.92 -2.67 -14.64
C VAL A 332 13.70 -1.41 -14.30
N LEU A 333 14.03 -1.17 -13.03
CA LEU A 333 14.84 -0.03 -12.62
C LEU A 333 16.24 -0.06 -13.24
N SER A 334 16.87 -1.23 -13.29
CA SER A 334 18.19 -1.41 -13.87
C SER A 334 18.15 -1.19 -15.40
N VAL A 335 17.10 -1.67 -16.08
CA VAL A 335 16.85 -1.39 -17.50
C VAL A 335 16.76 0.11 -17.72
N LEU A 336 15.90 0.81 -16.95
CA LEU A 336 15.69 2.24 -17.12
C LEU A 336 16.96 3.06 -16.85
N THR A 337 17.73 2.73 -15.82
CA THR A 337 18.98 3.44 -15.47
C THR A 337 20.15 3.11 -16.40
N HIS A 338 20.06 2.03 -17.17
CA HIS A 338 21.04 1.69 -18.18
C HIS A 338 20.68 2.25 -19.56
N LEU A 339 19.41 2.16 -19.95
CA LEU A 339 18.92 2.65 -21.24
C LEU A 339 18.86 4.18 -21.30
N PHE A 340 18.51 4.85 -20.20
CA PHE A 340 18.47 6.31 -20.16
C PHE A 340 19.70 6.86 -19.43
N PRO A 341 20.44 7.81 -20.02
CA PRO A 341 20.20 8.44 -21.32
C PRO A 341 20.91 7.76 -22.51
N ASP A 342 21.68 6.69 -22.29
CA ASP A 342 22.65 6.18 -23.28
C ASP A 342 22.01 5.71 -24.61
N SER A 343 20.79 5.16 -24.56
CA SER A 343 20.04 4.63 -25.71
C SER A 343 18.80 5.43 -26.08
N PHE A 344 18.22 6.17 -25.12
CA PHE A 344 17.02 6.97 -25.32
C PHE A 344 17.15 8.31 -24.58
N ASP A 345 16.72 9.39 -25.23
CA ASP A 345 16.66 10.70 -24.60
C ASP A 345 15.61 10.74 -23.49
N TYR A 346 15.86 11.52 -22.44
CA TYR A 346 14.84 11.74 -21.42
C TYR A 346 13.58 12.33 -22.04
N VAL A 347 12.42 12.00 -21.49
CA VAL A 347 11.10 12.51 -21.93
C VAL A 347 10.94 14.03 -21.73
N GLU A 348 11.99 14.73 -21.30
CA GLU A 348 12.08 16.18 -21.06
C GLU A 348 10.78 16.77 -20.45
N GLY A 349 10.31 17.90 -20.97
CA GLY A 349 9.11 18.61 -20.51
C GLY A 349 7.79 17.89 -20.83
N LYS A 350 7.81 16.79 -21.60
CA LYS A 350 6.57 16.05 -21.93
C LYS A 350 6.03 15.30 -20.72
N ALA A 351 6.88 14.89 -19.78
CA ALA A 351 6.45 14.18 -18.57
C ALA A 351 5.59 15.05 -17.63
N PRO A 352 5.97 16.31 -17.29
CA PRO A 352 5.10 17.23 -16.57
C PRO A 352 3.77 17.51 -17.29
N LEU A 353 3.80 17.71 -18.61
CA LEU A 353 2.58 17.93 -19.40
C LEU A 353 1.65 16.72 -19.29
N TRP A 354 2.18 15.52 -19.45
CA TRP A 354 1.40 14.29 -19.33
C TRP A 354 0.81 14.13 -17.93
N LEU A 355 1.56 14.47 -16.87
CA LEU A 355 1.07 14.48 -15.49
C LEU A 355 -0.09 15.47 -15.28
N LEU A 356 -0.09 16.63 -15.93
CA LEU A 356 -1.15 17.63 -15.84
C LEU A 356 -2.42 17.21 -16.59
N VAL A 357 -2.27 16.50 -17.71
CA VAL A 357 -3.39 16.07 -18.56
C VAL A 357 -4.05 14.78 -18.02
N ARG A 358 -3.30 13.92 -17.34
CA ARG A 358 -3.78 12.62 -16.86
C ARG A 358 -5.08 12.66 -16.04
N PRO A 359 -5.28 13.62 -15.10
CA PRO A 359 -6.50 13.70 -14.30
C PRO A 359 -7.77 14.01 -15.10
N VAL A 360 -7.66 14.59 -16.31
CA VAL A 360 -8.82 14.93 -17.13
C VAL A 360 -9.39 13.65 -17.78
N PRO A 361 -10.62 13.23 -17.47
CA PRO A 361 -11.24 12.04 -18.07
C PRO A 361 -11.36 12.18 -19.59
N ARG A 362 -11.16 11.09 -20.35
CA ARG A 362 -11.33 11.12 -21.82
C ARG A 362 -12.76 11.42 -22.26
N ALA A 363 -13.75 11.11 -21.42
CA ALA A 363 -15.12 11.55 -21.64
C ALA A 363 -15.26 13.09 -21.74
N LEU A 364 -14.38 13.85 -21.08
CA LEU A 364 -14.34 15.31 -21.15
C LEU A 364 -13.35 15.84 -22.20
N TRP A 365 -12.31 15.06 -22.52
CA TRP A 365 -11.32 15.38 -23.55
C TRP A 365 -10.92 14.12 -24.33
N PRO A 366 -11.67 13.76 -25.40
CA PRO A 366 -11.44 12.53 -26.16
C PRO A 366 -10.04 12.46 -26.78
N ASP A 367 -9.61 13.59 -27.38
CA ASP A 367 -8.34 13.72 -28.13
C ASP A 367 -7.13 14.03 -27.24
N LYS A 368 -7.22 13.76 -25.93
CA LYS A 368 -6.08 14.03 -25.04
C LYS A 368 -4.88 13.12 -25.41
N PRO A 369 -3.64 13.64 -25.34
CA PRO A 369 -2.44 12.84 -25.57
C PRO A 369 -2.45 11.54 -24.75
N ASP A 370 -2.18 10.41 -25.40
CA ASP A 370 -2.15 9.09 -24.75
C ASP A 370 -0.75 8.66 -24.31
N GLY A 371 0.29 9.38 -24.75
CA GLY A 371 1.68 9.09 -24.47
C GLY A 371 2.28 8.02 -25.40
N SER A 372 1.56 7.57 -26.43
CA SER A 372 2.09 6.71 -27.48
C SER A 372 2.92 7.48 -28.52
N ASP A 373 2.68 8.78 -28.64
CA ASP A 373 3.43 9.72 -29.50
C ASP A 373 4.74 10.24 -28.84
N VAL A 374 5.10 9.68 -27.68
CA VAL A 374 6.28 10.07 -26.88
C VAL A 374 7.17 8.86 -26.71
#